data_AF-A0AAW4VSJ5-F1
#
_entry.id   AF-A0AAW4VSJ5-F1
#
_cell.length_a   1.000
_cell.length_b   1.000
_cell.length_c   1.000
_cell.angle_alpha   90.00
_cell.angle_beta   90.00
_cell.angle_gamma   90.00
#
_symmetry.space_group_name_H-M   'P 1'
#
loop_
_entity.id
_entity.type
_entity.pdbx_description
1 polymer ?
#
loop_
_entity_poly.entity_id
_entity_poly.type
_entity_poly.pdbx_seq_one_letter_code
_entity_poly.pdbx_strand_id
1 'polypeptide(L)' 'MVQMNNKEKLFKDLIYALTLSGKIFGTFMAGVILGLYLDDILSTRPLMTLVFLILAFIEVMRILLKGGQS' A
#
# COMPACT_ATOMS: atom_id res chain seq x y z
N MET A 1 30.40 -3.12 22.60
CA MET A 1 29.41 -2.03 22.39
C MET A 1 28.88 -1.89 20.96
N VAL A 2 29.37 -2.63 19.95
CA VAL A 2 28.92 -2.48 18.55
C VAL A 2 27.74 -3.41 18.18
N GLN A 3 27.58 -4.57 18.83
CA GLN A 3 26.57 -5.56 18.43
C GLN A 3 25.11 -5.21 18.82
N MET A 4 24.88 -4.49 19.92
CA MET A 4 23.52 -4.11 20.34
C MET A 4 22.86 -3.13 19.34
N ASN A 5 23.67 -2.26 18.71
CA ASN A 5 23.20 -1.24 17.78
C ASN A 5 22.67 -1.84 16.45
N ASN A 6 23.24 -2.97 16.01
CA ASN A 6 22.86 -3.61 14.74
C ASN A 6 21.48 -4.29 14.83
N LYS A 7 21.13 -4.86 15.98
CA LYS A 7 19.81 -5.49 16.17
C LYS A 7 18.68 -4.46 16.23
N GLU A 8 18.91 -3.33 16.91
CA GLU A 8 17.96 -2.21 16.91
C GLU A 8 17.79 -1.61 15.51
N LYS A 9 18.87 -1.47 14.75
CA LYS A 9 18.81 -0.97 13.36
C LYS A 9 18.00 -1.90 12.46
N LEU A 10 18.22 -3.21 12.57
CA LEU A 10 17.49 -4.22 11.81
C LEU A 10 15.99 -4.26 12.18
N PHE A 11 15.65 -4.06 13.45
CA PHE A 11 14.26 -3.93 13.89
C PHE A 11 13.60 -2.66 13.34
N LYS A 12 14.31 -1.52 13.34
CA LYS A 12 13.80 -0.28 12.76
C LYS A 12 13.57 -0.39 11.26
N ASP A 13 14.50 -1.00 10.54
CA ASP A 13 14.36 -1.24 9.09
C ASP A 13 13.21 -2.21 8.79
N LEU A 14 13.03 -3.24 9.63
CA LEU A 14 11.90 -4.17 9.51
C LEU A 14 10.56 -3.48 9.77
N ILE A 15 10.44 -2.71 10.84
CA ILE A 15 9.22 -1.95 11.16
C ILE A 15 8.93 -0.91 10.08
N TYR A 16 9.98 -0.29 9.52
CA TYR A 16 9.84 0.64 8.41
C TYR A 16 9.34 -0.06 7.15
N ALA A 17 9.95 -1.17 6.75
CA ALA A 17 9.50 -1.98 5.61
C ALA A 17 8.08 -2.53 5.82
N LEU A 18 7.74 -2.92 7.05
CA LEU A 18 6.41 -3.37 7.43
C LEU A 18 5.38 -2.23 7.35
N THR A 19 5.74 -1.03 7.81
CA THR A 19 4.88 0.16 7.72
C THR A 19 4.67 0.58 6.27
N LEU A 20 5.74 0.55 5.46
CA LEU A 20 5.69 0.89 4.05
C LEU A 20 4.83 -0.11 3.26
N SER A 21 5.06 -1.41 3.47
CA SER A 21 4.24 -2.47 2.86
C SER A 21 2.79 -2.44 3.37
N GLY A 22 2.57 -2.16 4.65
CA GLY A 22 1.24 -1.97 5.22
C GLY A 22 0.49 -0.77 4.63
N LYS A 23 1.18 0.33 4.32
CA LYS A 23 0.58 1.51 3.68
C LYS A 23 0.17 1.21 2.23
N ILE A 24 1.02 0.48 1.50
CA ILE A 24 0.74 0.01 0.14
C ILE A 24 -0.46 -0.97 0.15
N PHE A 25 -0.40 -1.97 1.02
CA PHE A 25 -1.43 -3.00 1.13
C PHE A 25 -2.77 -2.44 1.62
N GLY A 26 -2.73 -1.51 2.57
CA GLY A 26 -3.91 -0.80 3.07
C GLY A 26 -4.58 0.05 1.98
N THR A 27 -3.81 0.68 1.10
CA THR A 27 -4.35 1.46 -0.03
C THR A 27 -5.07 0.54 -1.03
N PHE A 28 -4.50 -0.63 -1.33
CA PHE A 28 -5.15 -1.63 -2.18
C PHE A 28 -6.42 -2.18 -1.55
N MET A 29 -6.38 -2.56 -0.27
CA MET A 29 -7.55 -3.08 0.44
C MET A 29 -8.68 -2.05 0.53
N ALA A 30 -8.35 -0.79 0.82
CA ALA A 30 -9.32 0.29 0.83
C ALA A 30 -9.95 0.49 -0.57
N GLY A 31 -9.14 0.47 -1.64
CA GLY A 31 -9.63 0.58 -3.01
C GLY A 31 -10.59 -0.56 -3.41
N VAL A 32 -10.30 -1.79 -2.99
CA VAL A 32 -11.18 -2.95 -3.25
C VAL A 32 -12.48 -2.83 -2.46
N ILE A 33 -12.42 -2.53 -1.15
CA ILE A 33 -13.63 -2.39 -0.31
C ILE A 33 -14.52 -1.26 -0.84
N LEU A 34 -13.94 -0.10 -1.15
CA LEU A 34 -14.68 1.05 -1.67
C LEU A 34 -15.24 0.77 -3.08
N GLY A 35 -14.46 0.11 -3.92
CA GLY A 35 -14.85 -0.28 -5.28
C GLY A 35 -16.01 -1.25 -5.28
N LEU A 36 -15.97 -2.29 -4.44
CA LEU A 36 -17.06 -3.26 -4.31
C LEU A 36 -18.33 -2.60 -3.74
N TYR A 37 -18.17 -1.70 -2.77
CA TYR A 37 -19.31 -0.94 -2.21
C TYR A 37 -19.98 -0.06 -3.26
N LEU A 38 -19.19 0.63 -4.10
CA LEU A 38 -19.72 1.46 -5.18
C LEU A 38 -20.29 0.64 -6.34
N ASP A 39 -19.69 -0.50 -6.66
CA ASP A 39 -20.21 -1.42 -7.67
C ASP A 39 -21.59 -1.96 -7.28
N ASP A 40 -21.81 -2.28 -6.01
CA ASP A 40 -23.10 -2.72 -5.47
C ASP A 40 -24.17 -1.60 -5.59
N ILE A 41 -23.81 -0.36 -5.22
CA ILE A 41 -24.73 0.79 -5.29
C ILE A 41 -25.09 1.16 -6.74
N LEU A 42 -24.12 1.16 -7.63
CA LEU A 42 -24.31 1.60 -9.01
C LEU A 42 -24.85 0.48 -9.92
N SER A 43 -25.01 -0.74 -9.39
CA SER A 43 -25.25 -1.96 -10.19
C SER A 43 -24.27 -2.10 -11.36
N THR A 44 -23.09 -1.48 -11.23
CA THR A 44 -22.01 -1.71 -12.14
C THR A 44 -21.42 -3.06 -11.74
N ARG A 45 -21.41 -4.00 -12.69
CA ARG A 45 -20.44 -5.12 -12.69
C ARG A 45 -19.05 -4.60 -12.30
N PRO A 46 -18.08 -5.41 -11.83
CA PRO A 46 -16.90 -4.95 -11.07
C PRO A 46 -15.95 -4.00 -11.83
N LEU A 47 -16.43 -2.81 -12.15
CA LEU A 47 -15.86 -1.79 -13.01
C LEU A 47 -15.31 -0.70 -12.12
N MET A 48 -16.05 -0.29 -11.08
CA MET A 48 -15.55 0.64 -10.07
C MET A 48 -14.39 0.01 -9.31
N THR A 49 -14.52 -1.26 -8.92
CA THR A 49 -13.42 -2.04 -8.34
C THR A 49 -12.20 -2.06 -9.24
N LEU A 50 -12.37 -2.24 -10.56
CA LEU A 50 -11.27 -2.22 -11.52
C LEU A 50 -10.60 -0.84 -11.60
N VAL A 51 -11.40 0.23 -11.66
CA VAL A 51 -10.92 1.62 -11.69
C VAL A 51 -10.15 1.94 -10.41
N PHE A 52 -10.68 1.60 -9.23
CA PHE A 52 -9.99 1.81 -7.96
C PHE A 52 -8.71 0.98 -7.83
N LEU A 53 -8.68 -0.24 -8.36
CA LEU A 53 -7.47 -1.06 -8.41
C LEU A 53 -6.39 -0.44 -9.30
N ILE A 54 -6.76 0.12 -10.46
CA ILE A 54 -5.82 0.83 -11.34
C ILE A 54 -5.29 2.09 -10.65
N LEU A 55 -6.16 2.86 -10.00
CA LEU A 55 -5.76 4.04 -9.23
C LEU A 55 -4.83 3.69 -8.06
N ALA A 56 -5.16 2.64 -7.30
CA ALA A 56 -4.32 2.15 -6.20
C ALA A 56 -2.95 1.68 -6.72
N PHE A 57 -2.91 0.99 -7.87
CA PHE A 57 -1.67 0.57 -8.51
C PHE A 57 -0.81 1.78 -8.94
N ILE A 58 -1.40 2.80 -9.55
CA ILE A 58 -0.69 4.03 -9.92
C ILE A 58 -0.14 4.73 -8.68
N GLU A 59 -0.91 4.83 -7.60
CA GLU A 59 -0.46 5.45 -6.35
C GLU A 59 0.70 4.68 -5.73
N VAL A 60 0.65 3.35 -5.76
CA VAL A 60 1.75 2.51 -5.28
C VAL A 60 2.99 2.66 -6.14
N MET A 61 2.85 2.68 -7.48
CA MET A 61 3.96 2.98 -8.37
C MET A 61 4.56 4.37 -8.10
N ARG A 62 3.73 5.38 -7.81
CA ARG A 62 4.20 6.71 -7.39
C ARG A 62 4.96 6.67 -6.06
N ILE A 63 4.47 5.93 -5.07
CA ILE A 63 5.14 5.78 -3.77
C ILE A 63 6.48 5.06 -3.94
N LEU A 64 6.55 4.01 -4.75
CA LEU A 64 7.79 3.29 -5.04
C LEU A 64 8.79 4.16 -5.81
N LEU A 65 8.33 4.91 -6.84
CA LEU A 65 9.18 5.82 -7.62
C LEU A 65 9.69 7.01 -6.80
N LYS A 66 8.88 7.55 -5.89
CA LYS A 66 9.30 8.62 -4.96
C LYS A 66 10.16 8.09 -3.81
N GLY A 67 9.90 6.87 -3.33
CA GLY A 67 10.66 6.22 -2.28
C GLY A 67 12.08 5.82 -2.69
N GLY A 68 12.34 5.67 -4.00
CA GLY A 68 13.67 5.39 -4.55
C GLY A 68 14.60 6.62 -4.66
N GLN A 69 14.16 7.82 -4.25
CA GLN A 69 15.00 9.02 -4.22
C GLN A 69 15.54 9.37 -2.82
N SER A 70 15.49 8.45 -1.86
CA SER A 70 16.04 8.65 -0.52
C SER A 70 17.43 8.06 -0.34
#